data_AF-A0A917ZVN0-F1
#
_entry.id   AF-A0A917ZVN0-F1
#
_cell.length_a   1.000
_cell.length_b   1.000
_cell.length_c   1.000
_cell.angle_alpha   90.00
_cell.angle_beta   90.00
_cell.angle_gamma   90.00
#
_symmetry.space_group_name_H-M   'P 1'
#
loop_
_entity.id
_entity.type
_entity.pdbx_description
1 polymer ?
#
loop_
_entity_poly.entity_id
_entity_poly.type
_entity_poly.pdbx_seq_one_letter_code
_entity_poly.pdbx_strand_id
1 'polypeptide(L)'
;MDIDLTYDKWGRLRAIGDIPIAYDQMGSRPCALGPFRLRYDRMGSRLRAVGDMGIDYDHWGSRPRALGEWDLEYGRFGTTVKRVGPHDVGHDWHGSRVRTLGPFAVSYSKWGSRPTQVQLSEEYASLPDELLFVLFLVLYWQEQQSKASRERLME
;
A
#
# COMPACT_ATOMS: atom_id res chain seq x y z
N MET A 1 5.88 5.86 17.48
CA MET A 1 7.08 5.22 16.88
C MET A 1 7.21 5.67 15.45
N ASP A 2 8.38 6.17 15.03
CA ASP A 2 8.62 6.56 13.64
C ASP A 2 9.21 5.40 12.85
N ILE A 3 8.65 5.18 11.66
CA ILE A 3 8.97 4.07 10.76
C ILE A 3 9.39 4.65 9.41
N ASP A 4 10.65 4.49 9.06
CA ASP A 4 11.18 5.05 7.81
C ASP A 4 10.81 4.20 6.59
N LEU A 5 10.47 4.87 5.50
CA LEU A 5 10.20 4.24 4.21
C LEU A 5 11.44 4.39 3.32
N THR A 6 12.16 3.29 3.11
CA THR A 6 13.38 3.30 2.30
C THR A 6 13.06 2.96 0.85
N TYR A 7 13.71 3.64 -0.09
CA TYR A 7 13.52 3.43 -1.53
C TYR A 7 14.85 3.11 -2.23
N ASP A 8 14.78 2.40 -3.36
CA ASP A 8 15.95 2.24 -4.23
C ASP A 8 16.16 3.44 -5.17
N LYS A 9 17.25 3.38 -5.95
CA LYS A 9 17.61 4.39 -6.95
C LYS A 9 16.58 4.58 -8.06
N TRP A 10 15.68 3.62 -8.26
CA TRP A 10 14.57 3.71 -9.21
C TRP A 10 13.28 4.20 -8.54
N GLY A 11 13.34 4.49 -7.24
CA GLY A 11 12.25 5.02 -6.46
C GLY A 11 11.19 3.99 -6.06
N ARG A 12 11.55 2.70 -6.03
CA ARG A 12 10.67 1.61 -5.57
C ARG A 12 10.86 1.42 -4.06
N LEU A 13 9.76 1.19 -3.33
CA LEU A 13 9.79 0.98 -1.88
C LEU A 13 10.55 -0.32 -1.55
N ARG A 14 11.65 -0.21 -0.80
CA ARG A 14 12.54 -1.31 -0.45
C ARG A 14 12.43 -1.78 0.98
N ALA A 15 11.95 -0.95 1.90
CA ALA A 15 11.72 -1.35 3.27
C ALA A 15 10.69 -0.44 3.96
N ILE A 16 10.02 -1.01 4.95
CA ILE A 16 9.15 -0.32 5.90
C ILE A 16 9.75 -0.53 7.28
N GLY A 17 10.43 0.49 7.82
CA GLY A 17 11.31 0.32 8.99
C GLY A 17 12.39 -0.74 8.70
N ASP A 18 12.54 -1.69 9.60
CA ASP A 18 13.48 -2.80 9.46
C ASP A 18 12.98 -3.96 8.57
N ILE A 19 11.77 -3.83 8.00
CA ILE A 19 11.13 -4.91 7.25
C ILE A 19 11.43 -4.74 5.75
N PRO A 20 12.26 -5.60 5.14
CA PRO A 20 12.67 -5.45 3.75
C PRO A 20 11.57 -5.89 2.78
N ILE A 21 11.53 -5.28 1.60
CA ILE A 21 10.68 -5.70 0.49
C ILE A 21 11.56 -6.32 -0.58
N ALA A 22 11.38 -7.61 -0.82
CA ALA A 22 12.05 -8.33 -1.89
C ALA A 22 11.29 -8.13 -3.20
N TYR A 23 12.01 -8.14 -4.32
CA TYR A 23 11.45 -8.02 -5.66
C TYR A 23 11.79 -9.26 -6.48
N ASP A 24 10.98 -9.53 -7.51
CA ASP A 24 11.25 -10.59 -8.48
C ASP A 24 12.61 -10.40 -9.18
N GLN A 25 13.06 -11.42 -9.92
CA GLN A 25 14.36 -11.38 -10.61
C GLN A 25 14.46 -10.25 -11.65
N MET A 26 13.32 -9.81 -12.19
CA MET A 26 13.26 -8.68 -13.14
C MET A 26 13.20 -7.31 -12.40
N GLY A 27 13.12 -7.31 -11.08
CA GLY A 27 12.92 -6.14 -10.23
C GLY A 27 11.57 -5.45 -10.41
N SER A 28 10.63 -6.05 -11.14
CA SER A 28 9.44 -5.34 -11.60
C SER A 28 8.36 -5.27 -10.51
N ARG A 29 8.24 -6.34 -9.71
CA ARG A 29 7.16 -6.53 -8.74
C ARG A 29 7.73 -6.96 -7.39
N PRO A 30 7.17 -6.47 -6.27
CA PRO A 30 7.53 -6.98 -4.97
C PRO A 30 7.07 -8.44 -4.86
N CYS A 31 7.90 -9.33 -4.33
CA CYS A 31 7.60 -10.77 -4.18
C CYS A 31 7.58 -11.23 -2.71
N ALA A 32 8.14 -10.44 -1.79
CA ALA A 32 8.04 -10.66 -0.35
C ALA A 32 8.08 -9.35 0.42
N LEU A 33 7.45 -9.36 1.60
CA LEU A 33 7.47 -8.31 2.61
C LEU A 33 7.99 -8.94 3.90
N GLY A 34 9.25 -8.73 4.22
CA GLY A 34 9.95 -9.43 5.30
C GLY A 34 9.85 -10.95 5.13
N PRO A 35 9.32 -11.68 6.12
CA PRO A 35 9.09 -13.13 6.02
C PRO A 35 7.85 -13.49 5.18
N PHE A 36 6.99 -12.53 4.84
CA PHE A 36 5.70 -12.78 4.21
C PHE A 36 5.80 -12.81 2.69
N ARG A 37 5.36 -13.91 2.07
CA ARG A 37 5.35 -14.04 0.61
C ARG A 37 4.17 -13.29 -0.01
N LEU A 38 4.43 -12.63 -1.13
CA LEU A 38 3.41 -11.97 -1.95
C LEU A 38 2.98 -12.93 -3.07
N ARG A 39 1.67 -13.17 -3.19
CA ARG A 39 1.12 -14.07 -4.22
C ARG A 39 0.38 -13.25 -5.25
N TYR A 40 0.63 -13.51 -6.53
CA TYR A 40 -0.04 -12.83 -7.63
C TYR A 40 -1.00 -13.78 -8.35
N ASP A 41 -1.89 -13.22 -9.16
CA ASP A 41 -2.72 -14.00 -10.06
C ASP A 41 -1.88 -14.73 -11.14
N ARG A 42 -2.53 -15.60 -11.91
CA ARG A 42 -1.86 -16.43 -12.93
C ARG A 42 -1.11 -15.61 -13.98
N MET A 43 -1.60 -14.41 -14.28
CA MET A 43 -0.98 -13.48 -15.24
C MET A 43 0.10 -12.60 -14.59
N GLY A 44 0.25 -12.68 -13.27
CA GLY A 44 1.20 -11.91 -12.49
C GLY A 44 0.86 -10.42 -12.40
N SER A 45 -0.31 -9.99 -12.86
CA SER A 45 -0.65 -8.57 -12.99
C SER A 45 -1.24 -8.00 -11.70
N ARG A 46 -1.84 -8.85 -10.85
CA ARG A 46 -2.55 -8.43 -9.65
C ARG A 46 -2.06 -9.18 -8.42
N LEU A 47 -1.79 -8.43 -7.36
CA LEU A 47 -1.45 -8.99 -6.05
C LEU A 47 -2.72 -9.60 -5.42
N ARG A 48 -2.67 -10.88 -5.07
CA ARG A 48 -3.80 -11.67 -4.55
C ARG A 48 -3.66 -12.04 -3.08
N ALA A 49 -2.46 -11.97 -2.52
CA ALA A 49 -2.27 -12.18 -1.08
C ALA A 49 -0.95 -11.58 -0.58
N VAL A 50 -0.94 -11.22 0.69
CA VAL A 50 0.25 -10.85 1.47
C VAL A 50 0.33 -11.80 2.67
N GLY A 51 1.34 -12.68 2.69
CA GLY A 51 1.38 -13.74 3.70
C GLY A 51 0.16 -14.66 3.57
N ASP A 52 -0.61 -14.74 4.64
CA ASP A 52 -1.87 -15.50 4.70
C ASP A 52 -3.12 -14.63 4.46
N MET A 53 -2.94 -13.32 4.34
CA MET A 53 -4.02 -12.37 4.11
C MET A 53 -4.35 -12.30 2.61
N GLY A 54 -5.48 -12.87 2.21
CA GLY A 54 -5.98 -12.88 0.83
C GLY A 54 -6.57 -11.53 0.41
N ILE A 55 -6.54 -11.22 -0.89
CA ILE A 55 -7.14 -10.02 -1.48
C ILE A 55 -8.19 -10.43 -2.47
N ASP A 56 -9.44 -10.12 -2.15
CA ASP A 56 -10.57 -10.30 -3.04
C ASP A 56 -10.78 -9.07 -3.90
N TYR A 57 -11.24 -9.27 -5.12
CA TYR A 57 -11.46 -8.21 -6.10
C TYR A 57 -12.94 -8.15 -6.50
N ASP A 58 -13.38 -7.00 -7.01
CA ASP A 58 -14.70 -6.84 -7.59
C ASP A 58 -14.93 -7.79 -8.79
N HIS A 59 -16.18 -7.92 -9.22
CA HIS A 59 -16.56 -8.85 -10.28
C HIS A 59 -15.80 -8.60 -11.60
N TRP A 60 -15.44 -7.34 -11.86
CA TRP A 60 -14.66 -6.92 -13.03
C TRP A 60 -13.14 -7.08 -12.82
N GLY A 61 -12.73 -7.47 -11.61
CA GLY A 61 -11.37 -7.80 -11.22
C GLY A 61 -10.44 -6.58 -11.08
N SER A 62 -10.97 -5.37 -11.19
CA SER A 62 -10.16 -4.16 -11.31
C SER A 62 -9.86 -3.51 -9.97
N ARG A 63 -10.69 -3.77 -8.95
CA ARG A 63 -10.56 -3.12 -7.64
C ARG A 63 -10.58 -4.14 -6.50
N PRO A 64 -9.67 -4.05 -5.53
CA PRO A 64 -9.75 -4.89 -4.34
C PRO A 64 -11.02 -4.54 -3.56
N ARG A 65 -11.74 -5.55 -3.08
CA ARG A 65 -12.99 -5.39 -2.33
C ARG A 65 -12.84 -5.82 -0.88
N ALA A 66 -12.02 -6.84 -0.62
CA ALA A 66 -11.75 -7.31 0.73
C ALA A 66 -10.29 -7.72 0.88
N LEU A 67 -9.83 -7.66 2.12
CA LEU A 67 -8.52 -8.06 2.58
C LEU A 67 -8.69 -9.04 3.75
N GLY A 68 -8.55 -10.33 3.50
CA GLY A 68 -8.95 -11.37 4.45
C GLY A 68 -10.44 -11.24 4.75
N GLU A 69 -10.77 -11.01 6.03
CA GLU A 69 -12.14 -10.80 6.50
C GLU A 69 -12.60 -9.33 6.44
N TRP A 70 -11.72 -8.42 6.02
CA TRP A 70 -11.98 -7.00 6.07
C TRP A 70 -12.45 -6.43 4.75
N ASP A 71 -13.62 -5.82 4.77
CA ASP A 71 -14.13 -5.07 3.63
C ASP A 71 -13.36 -3.77 3.41
N LEU A 72 -13.18 -3.43 2.13
CA LEU A 72 -12.66 -2.14 1.70
C LEU A 72 -13.81 -1.21 1.34
N GLU A 73 -13.78 -0.01 1.91
CA GLU A 73 -14.68 1.06 1.50
C GLU A 73 -13.97 2.03 0.59
N TYR A 74 -14.71 2.54 -0.40
CA TYR A 74 -14.21 3.49 -1.37
C TYR A 74 -14.90 4.84 -1.24
N GLY A 75 -14.20 5.90 -1.60
CA GLY A 75 -14.78 7.23 -1.71
C GLY A 75 -15.88 7.29 -2.76
N ARG A 76 -16.64 8.39 -2.78
CA ARG A 76 -17.81 8.62 -3.66
C ARG A 76 -17.57 8.30 -5.15
N PHE A 77 -16.36 8.53 -5.65
CA PHE A 77 -16.01 8.29 -7.05
C PHE A 77 -15.40 6.91 -7.32
N GLY A 78 -15.28 6.05 -6.30
CA GLY A 78 -14.82 4.67 -6.43
C GLY A 78 -13.35 4.50 -6.79
N THR A 79 -12.54 5.56 -6.68
CA THR A 79 -11.13 5.57 -7.08
C THR A 79 -10.19 5.37 -5.89
N THR A 80 -10.53 5.89 -4.71
CA THR A 80 -9.64 5.88 -3.54
C THR A 80 -10.25 5.04 -2.42
N VAL A 81 -9.40 4.20 -1.80
CA VAL A 81 -9.78 3.42 -0.62
C VAL A 81 -9.93 4.39 0.55
N LYS A 82 -11.07 4.40 1.22
CA LYS A 82 -11.34 5.24 2.40
C LYS A 82 -11.29 4.47 3.71
N ARG A 83 -11.45 3.16 3.67
CA ARG A 83 -11.34 2.30 4.85
C ARG A 83 -10.90 0.91 4.45
N VAL A 84 -10.12 0.26 5.31
CA VAL A 84 -9.76 -1.16 5.22
C VAL A 84 -10.11 -1.80 6.56
N GLY A 85 -11.23 -2.53 6.61
CA GLY A 85 -11.73 -3.10 7.87
C GLY A 85 -11.94 -2.02 8.94
N PRO A 86 -11.27 -2.11 10.11
CA PRO A 86 -11.37 -1.10 11.17
C PRO A 86 -10.50 0.14 10.94
N HIS A 87 -9.68 0.18 9.88
CA HIS A 87 -8.70 1.25 9.67
C HIS A 87 -9.17 2.26 8.63
N ASP A 88 -9.43 3.49 9.06
CA ASP A 88 -9.75 4.61 8.17
C ASP A 88 -8.52 5.09 7.39
N VAL A 89 -8.72 5.49 6.13
CA VAL A 89 -7.67 5.98 5.25
C VAL A 89 -7.95 7.44 4.87
N GLY A 90 -7.26 8.36 5.56
CA GLY A 90 -7.30 9.78 5.27
C GLY A 90 -6.42 10.12 4.08
N HIS A 91 -6.91 11.01 3.22
CA HIS A 91 -6.18 11.47 2.03
C HIS A 91 -5.93 12.98 2.11
N ASP A 92 -4.97 13.46 1.33
CA ASP A 92 -4.80 14.90 1.11
C ASP A 92 -6.01 15.52 0.39
N TRP A 93 -6.04 16.85 0.31
CA TRP A 93 -7.13 17.60 -0.31
C TRP A 93 -7.43 17.15 -1.75
N HIS A 94 -6.40 16.79 -2.51
CA HIS A 94 -6.55 16.30 -3.89
C HIS A 94 -6.95 14.82 -3.97
N GLY A 95 -7.06 14.12 -2.84
CA GLY A 95 -7.44 12.71 -2.77
C GLY A 95 -6.37 11.76 -3.33
N SER A 96 -5.16 12.23 -3.57
CA SER A 96 -4.13 11.49 -4.30
C SER A 96 -3.12 10.81 -3.38
N ARG A 97 -2.96 11.34 -2.16
CA ARG A 97 -1.94 10.90 -1.20
C ARG A 97 -2.57 10.50 0.11
N VAL A 98 -2.22 9.32 0.59
CA VAL A 98 -2.64 8.80 1.89
C VAL A 98 -1.89 9.58 2.98
N ARG A 99 -2.61 10.28 3.85
CA ARG A 99 -2.05 11.07 4.96
C ARG A 99 -2.23 10.40 6.30
N THR A 100 -3.29 9.61 6.46
CA THR A 100 -3.52 8.82 7.67
C THR A 100 -4.02 7.44 7.28
N LEU A 101 -3.69 6.44 8.09
CA LEU A 101 -4.14 5.07 7.92
C LEU A 101 -4.30 4.44 9.30
N GLY A 102 -5.53 4.34 9.82
CA GLY A 102 -5.77 3.89 11.19
C GLY A 102 -4.85 4.60 12.19
N PRO A 103 -3.97 3.88 12.90
CA PRO A 103 -3.04 4.48 13.87
C PRO A 103 -1.79 5.13 13.23
N PHE A 104 -1.70 5.19 11.91
CA PHE A 104 -0.58 5.77 11.19
C PHE A 104 -0.84 7.20 10.72
N ALA A 105 0.17 8.06 10.87
CA ALA A 105 0.31 9.30 10.13
C ALA A 105 1.43 9.18 9.08
N VAL A 106 1.17 9.60 7.84
CA VAL A 106 2.09 9.42 6.72
C VAL A 106 2.70 10.76 6.29
N SER A 107 4.02 10.84 6.40
CA SER A 107 4.83 11.99 6.02
C SER A 107 5.39 11.82 4.60
N TYR A 108 5.49 12.93 3.88
CA TYR A 108 5.99 13.00 2.51
C TYR A 108 7.15 13.98 2.44
N SER A 109 8.07 13.76 1.50
CA SER A 109 9.12 14.75 1.26
C SER A 109 8.53 16.07 0.77
N LYS A 110 9.20 17.17 1.13
CA LYS A 110 8.75 18.56 0.87
C LYS A 110 8.38 18.84 -0.60
N TRP A 111 9.01 18.14 -1.53
CA TRP A 111 8.82 18.31 -2.97
C TRP A 111 8.38 17.03 -3.69
N GLY A 112 8.11 15.95 -2.94
CA GLY A 112 7.84 14.64 -3.52
C GLY A 112 6.38 14.22 -3.40
N SER A 113 6.03 13.26 -4.26
CA SER A 113 4.78 12.50 -4.20
C SER A 113 4.94 11.19 -3.41
N ARG A 114 6.15 10.91 -2.90
CA ARG A 114 6.47 9.66 -2.20
C ARG A 114 6.40 9.86 -0.69
N PRO A 115 5.75 8.93 0.03
CA PRO A 115 5.78 8.94 1.48
C PRO A 115 7.19 8.55 1.93
N THR A 116 7.74 9.25 2.91
CA THR A 116 9.11 9.03 3.39
C THR A 116 9.15 8.39 4.76
N GLN A 117 8.10 8.60 5.56
CA GLN A 117 8.04 8.12 6.93
C GLN A 117 6.59 7.90 7.32
N VAL A 118 6.37 6.94 8.21
CA VAL A 118 5.08 6.66 8.81
C VAL A 118 5.26 6.71 10.32
N GLN A 119 4.43 7.46 11.00
CA GLN A 119 4.40 7.51 12.45
C GLN A 119 3.26 6.64 12.96
N LEU A 120 3.59 5.61 13.74
CA LEU A 120 2.64 4.76 14.43
C LEU A 120 2.32 5.34 15.82
N SER A 121 1.04 5.35 16.19
CA SER A 121 0.55 5.80 17.51
C SER A 121 1.39 5.19 18.65
N GLU A 122 1.63 5.97 19.70
CA GLU A 122 2.44 5.58 20.87
C GLU A 122 1.83 4.40 21.65
N GLU A 123 0.55 4.10 21.43
CA GLU A 123 -0.13 2.93 22.01
C GLU A 123 0.44 1.59 21.52
N TYR A 124 1.19 1.57 20.42
CA TYR A 124 1.84 0.37 19.88
C TYR A 124 3.33 0.35 20.22
N ALA A 125 3.77 -0.72 20.88
CA ALA A 125 5.18 -0.97 21.18
C ALA A 125 6.00 -1.39 19.94
N SER A 126 5.35 -1.98 18.95
CA SER A 126 5.94 -2.42 17.69
C SER A 126 4.88 -2.46 16.60
N LEU A 127 5.30 -2.47 15.33
CA LEU A 127 4.40 -2.61 14.18
C LEU A 127 3.81 -4.04 14.11
N PRO A 128 2.50 -4.23 14.30
CA PRO A 128 1.85 -5.53 14.07
C PRO A 128 1.82 -5.90 12.59
N ASP A 129 1.91 -7.19 12.28
CA ASP A 129 1.93 -7.73 10.91
C ASP A 129 0.70 -7.31 10.10
N GLU A 130 -0.45 -7.30 10.75
CA GLU A 130 -1.72 -6.87 10.18
C GLU A 130 -1.65 -5.41 9.69
N LEU A 131 -1.21 -4.49 10.55
CA LEU A 131 -1.03 -3.08 10.21
C LEU A 131 0.07 -2.88 9.16
N LEU A 132 1.12 -3.69 9.19
CA LEU A 132 2.15 -3.73 8.15
C LEU A 132 1.54 -4.11 6.79
N PHE A 133 0.66 -5.12 6.73
CA PHE A 133 0.04 -5.56 5.48
C PHE A 133 -0.87 -4.48 4.92
N VAL A 134 -1.71 -3.87 5.76
CA VAL A 134 -2.59 -2.78 5.35
C VAL A 134 -1.76 -1.60 4.85
N LEU A 135 -0.72 -1.21 5.59
CA LEU A 135 0.17 -0.12 5.19
C LEU A 135 0.82 -0.40 3.84
N PHE A 136 1.43 -1.57 3.68
CA PHE A 136 2.04 -1.99 2.42
C PHE A 136 1.04 -1.94 1.26
N LEU A 137 -0.17 -2.49 1.45
CA LEU A 137 -1.17 -2.58 0.38
C LEU A 137 -1.72 -1.22 -0.03
N VAL A 138 -2.01 -0.36 0.94
CA VAL A 138 -2.50 1.00 0.69
C VAL A 138 -1.44 1.81 -0.08
N LEU A 139 -0.17 1.72 0.31
CA LEU A 139 0.93 2.36 -0.41
C LEU A 139 1.14 1.74 -1.81
N TYR A 140 1.04 0.42 -1.92
CA TYR A 140 1.14 -0.28 -3.20
C TYR A 140 0.04 0.17 -4.17
N TRP A 141 -1.22 0.24 -3.73
CA TRP A 141 -2.32 0.68 -4.59
C TRP A 141 -2.22 2.15 -4.97
N GLN A 142 -1.78 3.04 -4.06
CA GLN A 142 -1.51 4.44 -4.38
C GLN A 142 -0.46 4.55 -5.51
N GLU A 143 0.63 3.78 -5.45
CA GLU A 143 1.66 3.78 -6.48
C GLU A 143 1.12 3.27 -7.83
N GLN A 144 0.31 2.21 -7.83
CA GLN A 144 -0.34 1.70 -9.05
C GLN A 144 -1.24 2.76 -9.69
N GLN A 145 -2.04 3.46 -8.88
CA GLN A 145 -2.88 4.55 -9.38
C GLN A 145 -2.04 5.70 -9.95
N SER A 146 -0.96 6.10 -9.25
CA SER A 146 -0.07 7.16 -9.75
C SER A 146 0.58 6.79 -11.08
N LYS A 147 0.92 5.52 -11.31
CA LYS A 147 1.47 5.06 -12.60
C LYS A 147 0.41 5.11 -13.70
N ALA A 148 -0.77 4.54 -13.45
CA ALA A 148 -1.86 4.53 -14.42
C ALA A 148 -2.38 5.93 -14.78
N SER A 149 -2.29 6.91 -13.86
CA SER A 149 -2.61 8.31 -14.15
C SER A 149 -1.54 9.00 -14.99
N ARG A 150 -0.26 8.64 -14.84
CA ARG A 150 0.84 9.20 -15.63
C ARG A 150 0.83 8.69 -17.07
N GLU A 151 0.55 7.41 -17.25
CA GLU A 151 0.43 6.78 -18.58
C GLU A 151 -0.67 7.48 -19.39
N ARG A 152 -1.84 7.72 -18.78
CA ARG A 152 -2.98 8.41 -19.40
C ARG A 152 -2.75 9.88 -19.76
N LEU A 153 -1.73 10.52 -19.19
CA LEU A 153 -1.36 11.91 -19.53
C LEU A 153 -0.36 11.98 -20.70
N MET A 154 0.20 10.83 -21.09
CA MET A 154 1.15 10.72 -22.21
C MET A 154 0.50 10.18 -23.50
N GLU A 155 -0.76 9.76 -23.42
CA GLU A 155 -1.64 9.45 -24.56
C GLU A 155 -2.40 10.69 -25.03
#